data_AF-A0A2N2Y4U1-F1
#
_entry.id   AF-A0A2N2Y4U1-F1
#
_cell.length_a   1.000
_cell.length_b   1.000
_cell.length_c   1.000
_cell.angle_alpha   90.00
_cell.angle_beta   90.00
_cell.angle_gamma   90.00
#
_symmetry.space_group_name_H-M   'P 1'
#
loop_
_entity.id
_entity.type
_entity.pdbx_description
1 polymer ?
#
loop_
_entity_poly.entity_id
_entity_poly.type
_entity_poly.pdbx_seq_one_letter_code
_entity_poly.pdbx_strand_id
1 'polypeptide(L)'
;MFGGVISAWARNVPCIFITNQNYFSGLNGAKNPVWNILNLLLRQYLRFATHIIIPDYPAPDTISEYNLRIPNRDKDRFSLTGPFYEFEPSRYQNEKITIFTSFGGEPYKLHLY
;
A
#
# COMPACT_ATOMS: atom_id res chain seq x y z
N MET A 1 -4.39 13.23 -3.69
CA MET A 1 -4.14 12.44 -2.45
C MET A 1 -3.48 13.29 -1.36
N PHE A 2 -2.27 13.82 -1.58
CA PHE A 2 -1.50 14.55 -0.55
C PHE A 2 -2.11 15.86 -0.02
N GLY A 3 -2.84 16.61 -0.87
CA GLY A 3 -3.51 17.84 -0.45
C GLY A 3 -4.57 17.62 0.63
N GLY A 4 -5.26 16.47 0.62
CA GLY A 4 -6.26 16.12 1.64
C GLY A 4 -5.63 15.91 3.02
N VAL A 5 -4.48 15.24 3.07
CA VAL A 5 -3.71 15.02 4.31
C VAL A 5 -3.24 16.35 4.90
N ILE A 6 -2.66 17.23 4.07
CA ILE A 6 -2.23 18.56 4.52
C ILE A 6 -3.41 19.39 5.03
N SER A 7 -4.54 19.36 4.30
CA SER A 7 -5.73 20.13 4.68
C SER A 7 -6.31 19.67 6.02
N ALA A 8 -6.39 18.36 6.25
CA ALA A 8 -6.84 17.79 7.50
C ALA A 8 -5.92 18.18 8.66
N TRP A 9 -4.61 18.08 8.47
CA TRP A 9 -3.61 18.53 9.44
C TRP A 9 -3.75 20.03 9.77
N ALA A 10 -3.84 20.89 8.76
CA ALA A 10 -3.98 22.34 8.93
C ALA A 10 -5.27 22.75 9.68
N ARG A 11 -6.29 21.90 9.63
CA ARG A 11 -7.60 22.12 10.30
C ARG A 11 -7.75 21.34 11.60
N ASN A 12 -6.71 20.64 12.08
CA ASN A 12 -6.77 19.73 13.23
C ASN A 12 -7.89 18.68 13.14
N VAL A 13 -8.14 18.17 11.93
CA VAL A 13 -9.13 17.11 11.67
C VAL A 13 -8.39 15.76 11.58
N PRO A 14 -8.90 14.69 12.23
CA PRO A 14 -8.32 13.36 12.08
C PRO A 14 -8.26 12.91 10.62
N CYS A 15 -7.11 12.39 10.21
CA CYS A 15 -6.87 11.94 8.84
C CYS A 15 -6.52 10.46 8.83
N ILE A 16 -7.35 9.66 8.16
CA ILE A 16 -7.05 8.25 7.89
C ILE A 16 -6.43 8.18 6.49
N PHE A 17 -5.22 7.63 6.39
CA PHE A 17 -4.51 7.48 5.13
C PHE A 17 -4.48 6.01 4.71
N ILE A 18 -5.04 5.70 3.56
CA ILE A 18 -5.06 4.33 3.03
C ILE A 18 -3.95 4.20 1.98
N THR A 19 -3.03 3.26 2.15
CA THR A 19 -1.97 3.01 1.17
C THR A 19 -1.46 1.58 1.19
N ASN A 20 -1.13 1.04 0.03
CA ASN A 20 -0.39 -0.20 -0.16
C ASN A 20 1.12 0.02 -0.38
N GLN A 21 1.58 1.27 -0.30
CA GLN A 21 2.97 1.65 -0.51
C GLN A 21 3.34 2.87 0.34
N ASN A 22 4.42 2.75 1.10
CA ASN A 22 4.93 3.85 1.92
C ASN A 22 6.46 4.03 1.78
N TYR A 23 7.09 3.20 0.94
CA TYR A 23 8.51 3.23 0.65
C TYR A 23 8.77 2.78 -0.80
N PHE A 24 9.61 3.52 -1.52
CA PHE A 24 10.13 3.15 -2.82
C PHE A 24 11.47 2.42 -2.64
N SER A 25 11.52 1.17 -3.11
CA SER A 25 12.68 0.26 -3.00
C SER A 25 13.39 0.10 -4.34
N GLY A 26 14.64 0.58 -4.45
CA GLY A 26 15.56 0.39 -5.59
C GLY A 26 15.77 -1.06 -6.01
N LEU A 27 15.86 -1.34 -7.32
CA LEU A 27 16.48 -2.58 -7.83
C LEU A 27 17.88 -2.72 -7.20
N ASN A 28 18.15 -3.82 -6.50
CA ASN A 28 19.41 -4.07 -5.78
C ASN A 28 19.84 -2.95 -4.81
N GLY A 29 18.88 -2.23 -4.20
CA GLY A 29 19.19 -1.13 -3.29
C GLY A 29 19.75 0.12 -4.00
N ALA A 30 19.63 0.20 -5.33
CA ALA A 30 20.04 1.36 -6.09
C ALA A 30 19.33 2.63 -5.58
N LYS A 31 20.14 3.62 -5.21
CA LYS A 31 19.65 4.91 -4.70
C LYS A 31 19.35 5.83 -5.87
N ASN A 32 18.13 5.78 -6.38
CA ASN A 32 17.66 6.78 -7.33
C ASN A 32 17.35 8.09 -6.55
N PRO A 33 17.95 9.24 -6.91
CA PRO A 33 17.71 10.51 -6.21
C PRO A 33 16.23 10.92 -6.21
N VAL A 34 15.48 10.60 -7.28
CA VAL A 34 14.03 10.85 -7.36
C VAL A 34 13.30 10.06 -6.27
N TRP A 35 13.71 8.81 -6.04
CA TRP A 35 13.03 7.92 -5.07
C TRP A 35 13.34 8.35 -3.63
N ASN A 36 14.51 8.92 -3.38
CA ASN A 36 14.82 9.54 -2.09
C ASN A 36 13.90 10.72 -1.81
N ILE A 37 13.65 11.58 -2.81
CA ILE A 37 12.73 12.72 -2.67
C ILE A 37 11.31 12.22 -2.43
N LEU A 38 10.83 11.24 -3.21
CA LEU A 38 9.50 10.65 -3.04
C LEU A 38 9.36 9.98 -1.66
N ASN A 39 10.38 9.28 -1.18
CA ASN A 39 10.42 8.70 0.16
C ASN A 39 10.36 9.77 1.25
N LEU A 40 11.04 10.90 1.06
CA LEU A 40 10.99 12.02 2.00
C LEU A 40 9.59 12.61 2.08
N LEU A 41 8.95 12.83 0.92
CA LEU A 41 7.59 13.34 0.83
C LEU A 41 6.59 12.37 1.49
N LEU A 42 6.63 11.09 1.12
CA LEU A 42 5.77 10.06 1.72
C LEU A 42 5.91 10.03 3.25
N ARG A 43 7.14 10.07 3.78
CA ARG A 43 7.38 10.11 5.23
C ARG A 43 6.74 11.31 5.89
N GLN A 44 6.77 12.50 5.26
CA GLN A 44 6.10 13.68 5.82
C GLN A 44 4.59 13.50 5.85
N TYR A 45 3.98 12.98 4.79
CA TYR A 45 2.54 12.75 4.76
C TYR A 45 2.06 11.72 5.77
N LEU A 46 2.82 10.63 5.96
CA LEU A 46 2.50 9.62 6.97
C LEU A 46 2.60 10.17 8.40
N ARG A 47 3.40 11.22 8.64
CA ARG A 47 3.43 11.90 9.95
C ARG A 47 2.18 12.72 10.21
N PHE A 48 1.53 13.23 9.17
CA PHE A 48 0.31 14.02 9.29
C PHE A 48 -0.96 13.17 9.37
N ALA A 49 -0.91 11.93 8.87
CA ALA A 49 -2.00 10.98 9.05
C ALA A 49 -2.15 10.60 10.54
N THR A 50 -3.37 10.63 11.06
CA THR A 50 -3.68 10.15 12.41
C THR A 50 -3.53 8.63 12.48
N HIS A 51 -4.08 7.94 11.47
CA HIS A 51 -4.04 6.48 11.33
C HIS A 51 -3.77 6.09 9.89
N ILE A 52 -3.14 4.93 9.69
CA ILE A 52 -2.76 4.42 8.37
C ILE A 52 -3.34 3.03 8.19
N ILE A 53 -4.10 2.85 7.12
CA ILE A 53 -4.68 1.56 6.75
C ILE A 53 -3.89 1.00 5.56
N ILE A 54 -3.45 -0.24 5.70
CA ILE A 54 -2.82 -1.01 4.65
C ILE A 54 -3.84 -2.07 4.20
N PRO A 55 -4.41 -1.95 2.99
CA PRO A 55 -5.36 -2.93 2.46
C PRO A 55 -4.61 -4.15 1.92
N ASP A 56 -3.86 -4.83 2.79
CA ASP A 56 -3.10 -6.04 2.52
C ASP A 56 -3.25 -7.03 3.69
N TYR A 57 -2.83 -8.26 3.47
CA TYR A 57 -2.80 -9.31 4.48
C TYR A 57 -1.74 -9.03 5.55
N PRO A 58 -1.99 -9.37 6.83
CA PRO A 58 -0.95 -9.39 7.85
C PRO A 58 0.15 -10.38 7.49
N ALA A 59 1.34 -10.17 8.04
CA ALA A 59 2.44 -11.13 7.88
C ALA A 59 2.01 -12.52 8.40
N PRO A 60 2.46 -13.61 7.76
CA PRO A 60 3.48 -13.68 6.70
C PRO A 60 2.95 -13.48 5.27
N ASP A 61 1.65 -13.36 5.06
CA ASP A 61 1.03 -13.41 3.73
C ASP A 61 0.98 -12.05 3.01
N THR A 62 1.75 -11.07 3.49
CA THR A 62 1.73 -9.68 3.01
C THR A 62 2.26 -9.59 1.58
N ILE A 63 1.44 -9.13 0.65
CA ILE A 63 1.79 -9.10 -0.78
C ILE A 63 2.70 -7.91 -1.12
N SER A 64 2.50 -6.77 -0.45
CA SER A 64 3.22 -5.51 -0.69
C SER A 64 4.39 -5.29 0.27
N GLU A 65 4.92 -6.35 0.91
CA GLU A 65 5.98 -6.26 1.92
C GLU A 65 7.18 -5.39 1.48
N TYR A 66 7.62 -5.53 0.22
CA TYR A 66 8.73 -4.75 -0.35
C TYR A 66 8.50 -3.24 -0.43
N ASN A 67 7.24 -2.82 -0.43
CA ASN A 67 6.79 -1.43 -0.55
C ASN A 67 6.39 -0.83 0.81
N LEU A 68 6.48 -1.62 1.88
CA LEU A 68 6.06 -1.26 3.22
C LEU A 68 7.24 -1.22 4.19
N ARG A 69 7.33 -0.11 4.92
CA ARG A 69 8.25 0.13 6.03
C ARG A 69 7.44 0.70 7.18
N ILE A 70 7.21 -0.11 8.20
CA ILE A 70 6.50 0.30 9.42
C ILE A 70 7.53 0.42 10.55
N PRO A 71 7.93 1.64 10.94
CA PRO A 71 8.84 1.83 12.07
C PRO A 71 8.21 1.30 13.35
N ASN A 72 8.99 0.62 14.21
CA ASN A 72 8.49 0.07 15.48
C ASN A 72 7.73 1.10 16.34
N ARG A 73 8.22 2.34 16.38
CA ARG A 73 7.61 3.44 17.15
C ARG A 73 6.22 3.85 16.67
N ASP A 74 5.87 3.53 15.43
CA ASP A 74 4.64 3.98 14.78
C ASP A 74 3.66 2.80 14.58
N LYS A 75 4.00 1.59 15.03
CA LYS A 75 3.22 0.35 14.76
C LYS A 75 1.73 0.48 15.09
N ASP A 76 1.39 1.09 16.22
CA ASP A 76 0.00 1.20 16.69
C ASP A 76 -0.86 2.10 15.78
N ARG A 77 -0.23 2.92 14.93
CA ARG A 77 -0.90 3.79 13.95
C ARG A 77 -1.14 3.09 12.61
N PHE A 78 -0.66 1.86 12.43
CA PHE A 78 -0.83 1.08 11.21
C PHE A 78 -1.76 -0.11 11.46
N SER A 79 -2.76 -0.27 10.60
CA SER A 79 -3.61 -1.46 10.60
C SER A 79 -3.59 -2.12 9.22
N LEU A 80 -3.28 -3.40 9.20
CA LEU A 80 -3.47 -4.25 8.01
C LEU A 80 -4.90 -4.77 8.05
N THR A 81 -5.75 -4.28 7.15
CA THR A 81 -7.20 -4.59 7.16
C THR A 81 -7.67 -5.18 5.84
N GLY A 82 -6.73 -5.59 5.00
CA GLY A 82 -7.02 -6.04 3.67
C GLY A 82 -7.11 -7.55 3.53
N PRO A 83 -7.25 -7.99 2.27
CA PRO A 83 -7.32 -7.14 1.07
C PRO A 83 -8.69 -6.52 0.85
N PHE A 84 -8.71 -5.32 0.28
CA PHE A 84 -9.95 -4.74 -0.26
C PHE A 84 -10.07 -5.13 -1.72
N TYR A 85 -11.01 -6.02 -2.04
CA TYR A 85 -11.30 -6.46 -3.39
C TYR A 85 -12.76 -6.20 -3.74
N GLU A 86 -13.00 -5.72 -4.95
CA GLU A 86 -14.30 -5.78 -5.60
C GLU A 86 -14.27 -7.00 -6.51
N PHE A 87 -14.82 -8.11 -6.03
CA PHE A 87 -14.78 -9.40 -6.73
C PHE A 87 -16.20 -9.98 -6.83
N GLU A 88 -16.59 -10.34 -8.05
CA GLU A 88 -17.83 -11.06 -8.32
C GLU A 88 -17.49 -12.44 -8.91
N PRO A 89 -17.39 -13.50 -8.07
CA PRO A 89 -16.92 -14.81 -8.49
C PRO A 89 -17.75 -15.44 -9.62
N SER A 90 -19.04 -15.13 -9.66
CA SER A 90 -19.98 -15.66 -10.67
C SER A 90 -19.68 -15.21 -12.09
N ARG A 91 -18.86 -14.16 -12.29
CA ARG A 91 -18.50 -13.65 -13.62
C ARG A 91 -17.33 -14.36 -14.28
N TYR A 92 -16.65 -15.26 -13.57
CA TYR A 92 -15.45 -15.93 -14.05
C TYR A 92 -15.68 -17.44 -14.21
N GLN A 93 -15.42 -17.96 -15.40
CA GLN A 93 -15.33 -19.40 -15.63
C GLN A 93 -13.90 -19.85 -15.30
N ASN A 94 -13.76 -20.69 -14.28
CA ASN A 94 -12.46 -21.18 -13.82
C ASN A 94 -12.11 -22.48 -14.53
N GLU A 95 -11.11 -22.45 -15.40
CA GLU A 95 -10.54 -23.65 -16.04
C GLU A 95 -9.01 -23.63 -15.92
N LYS A 96 -8.41 -24.77 -15.57
CA LYS A 96 -6.96 -24.90 -15.34
C LYS A 96 -6.17 -25.04 -16.66
N ILE A 97 -6.36 -24.08 -17.57
CA ILE A 97 -5.82 -24.11 -18.95
C ILE A 97 -5.01 -22.87 -19.33
N THR A 98 -5.02 -21.81 -18.51
CA THR A 98 -4.41 -20.52 -18.86
C THR A 98 -3.43 -20.05 -17.79
N ILE A 99 -2.22 -19.68 -18.22
CA ILE A 99 -1.24 -18.96 -17.39
C ILE A 99 -1.48 -17.47 -17.61
N PHE A 100 -1.89 -16.76 -16.56
CA PHE A 100 -2.07 -15.32 -16.60
C PHE A 100 -0.78 -14.62 -16.16
N THR A 101 -0.24 -13.75 -17.01
CA THR A 101 0.92 -12.91 -16.71
C THR A 101 0.54 -11.45 -16.89
N SER A 102 0.79 -10.63 -15.86
CA SER A 102 0.59 -9.18 -15.92
C SER A 102 1.79 -8.46 -15.30
N PHE A 103 2.16 -7.32 -15.90
CA PHE A 103 3.09 -6.35 -15.30
C PHE A 103 2.23 -5.26 -14.64
N GLY A 104 2.36 -5.11 -13.32
CA GLY A 104 1.31 -4.58 -12.45
C GLY A 104 0.71 -3.19 -12.79
N GLY A 105 -0.47 -2.96 -12.21
CA GLY A 105 -1.18 -1.67 -12.22
C GLY A 105 -2.72 -1.71 -12.14
N GLU A 106 -3.40 -2.83 -11.85
CA GLU A 106 -4.88 -2.91 -11.68
C GLU A 106 -5.30 -4.24 -10.96
N PRO A 107 -6.55 -4.38 -10.44
CA PRO A 107 -6.94 -5.12 -9.22
C PRO A 107 -7.06 -6.65 -9.34
N TYR A 108 -6.24 -7.30 -10.15
CA TYR A 108 -6.33 -8.74 -10.36
C TYR A 108 -5.14 -9.47 -9.73
N LYS A 109 -5.29 -9.77 -8.45
CA LYS A 109 -4.50 -10.77 -7.74
C LYS A 109 -5.43 -11.80 -7.14
N LEU A 110 -5.88 -12.76 -7.96
CA LEU A 110 -6.32 -14.12 -7.61
C LEU A 110 -6.45 -14.87 -8.95
N HIS A 111 -5.93 -16.08 -9.15
CA HIS A 111 -5.62 -17.17 -8.22
C HIS A 111 -4.12 -17.51 -8.18
N LEU A 112 -3.51 -17.38 -7.01
CA LEU A 112 -2.20 -17.95 -6.70
C LEU A 112 -2.31 -18.89 -5.50
N TYR A 113 -3.30 -19.80 -5.48
CA TYR A 113 -3.28 -21.11 -4.80
C TYR A 113 -4.30 -22.03 -5.47
#